data_AF-A0A9D2ER45-F1
#
_entry.id   AF-A0A9D2ER45-F1
#
_cell.length_a   1.000
_cell.length_b   1.000
_cell.length_c   1.000
_cell.angle_alpha   90.00
_cell.angle_beta   90.00
_cell.angle_gamma   90.00
#
_symmetry.space_group_name_H-M   'P 1'
#
loop_
_entity.id
_entity.type
_entity.pdbx_description
1 polymer ?
#
loop_
_entity_poly.entity_id
_entity_poly.type
_entity_poly.pdbx_seq_one_letter_code
_entity_poly.pdbx_strand_id
1 'polypeptide(L)'
;RHQLYLLVKLFAVTGVPLQCLEQITPQVVEAGQVMLNCRSSRFALYLPQTLRCELLDYIQTNHIKDGPVFVTRGGHPVNRSNLCRKLQELCREAGIPEEKGSPRCLRNLCRTTKDTLYANMEQQLRQMYELLLQAEQESAGWSGEN
;
A
#
# COMPACT_ATOMS: atom_id res chain seq x y z
N ARG A 1 -9.66 -1.87 18.68
CA ARG A 1 -8.33 -1.32 18.34
C ARG A 1 -7.72 -2.04 17.13
N HIS A 2 -7.79 -3.38 17.06
CA HIS A 2 -7.28 -4.19 15.95
C HIS A 2 -7.78 -3.77 14.54
N GLN A 3 -9.08 -3.51 14.36
CA GLN A 3 -9.63 -3.09 13.06
C GLN A 3 -9.03 -1.78 12.53
N LEU A 4 -8.86 -0.76 13.39
CA LEU A 4 -8.30 0.54 12.97
C LEU A 4 -6.83 0.39 12.56
N TYR A 5 -6.07 -0.41 13.30
CA TYR A 5 -4.69 -0.77 12.95
C TYR A 5 -4.61 -1.38 11.54
N LEU A 6 -5.43 -2.40 11.25
CA LEU A 6 -5.44 -3.05 9.94
C LEU A 6 -5.88 -2.10 8.82
N LEU A 7 -6.85 -1.22 9.07
CA LEU A 7 -7.24 -0.19 8.10
C LEU A 7 -6.09 0.76 7.80
N VAL A 8 -5.41 1.27 8.83
CA VAL A 8 -4.24 2.15 8.67
C VAL A 8 -3.17 1.44 7.86
N LYS A 9 -2.82 0.21 8.23
CA LYS A 9 -1.80 -0.60 7.56
C LYS A 9 -2.18 -0.90 6.11
N LEU A 10 -3.43 -1.28 5.85
CA LEU A 10 -3.94 -1.52 4.51
C LEU A 10 -3.75 -0.27 3.62
N PHE A 11 -4.20 0.90 4.07
CA PHE A 11 -4.07 2.14 3.29
C PHE A 11 -2.61 2.56 3.10
N ALA A 12 -1.80 2.48 4.15
CA ALA A 12 -0.39 2.92 4.13
C ALA A 12 0.51 1.99 3.30
N VAL A 13 0.20 0.70 3.21
CA VAL A 13 1.04 -0.30 2.53
C VAL A 13 0.60 -0.52 1.08
N THR A 14 -0.71 -0.59 0.86
CA THR A 14 -1.25 -0.91 -0.48
C THR A 14 -1.55 0.35 -1.28
N GLY A 15 -1.95 1.43 -0.63
CA GLY A 15 -2.49 2.62 -1.28
C GLY A 15 -3.90 2.41 -1.84
N VAL A 16 -4.62 1.37 -1.39
CA VAL A 16 -5.99 1.08 -1.85
C VAL A 16 -6.90 2.30 -1.64
N PRO A 17 -7.69 2.71 -2.66
CA PRO A 17 -8.63 3.81 -2.47
C PRO A 17 -9.76 3.41 -1.52
N LEU A 18 -10.20 4.33 -0.65
CA LEU A 18 -11.29 4.09 0.30
C LEU A 18 -12.58 3.56 -0.37
N GLN A 19 -12.89 4.02 -1.58
CA GLN A 19 -14.06 3.59 -2.34
C GLN A 19 -14.05 2.11 -2.77
N CYS A 20 -12.88 1.45 -2.70
CA CYS A 20 -12.73 0.03 -3.04
C CYS A 20 -12.62 -0.84 -1.78
N LEU A 21 -12.76 -0.24 -0.58
CA LEU A 21 -12.67 -0.95 0.70
C LEU A 21 -13.75 -2.04 0.84
N GLU A 22 -14.95 -1.80 0.30
CA GLU A 22 -16.05 -2.77 0.31
C GLU A 22 -15.75 -4.03 -0.52
N GLN A 23 -14.80 -3.95 -1.45
CA GLN A 23 -14.36 -5.10 -2.25
C GLN A 23 -13.28 -5.92 -1.55
N ILE A 24 -12.78 -5.48 -0.40
CA ILE A 24 -11.82 -6.26 0.37
C ILE A 24 -12.60 -7.34 1.13
N THR A 25 -12.78 -8.49 0.49
CA THR A 25 -13.48 -9.67 1.02
C THR A 25 -12.48 -10.77 1.41
N PRO A 26 -12.89 -11.82 2.15
CA PRO A 26 -12.02 -12.96 2.44
C PRO A 26 -11.38 -13.55 1.19
N GLN A 27 -12.13 -13.70 0.10
CA GLN A 27 -11.64 -14.24 -1.17
C GLN A 27 -10.59 -13.33 -1.81
N VAL A 28 -10.75 -12.01 -1.72
CA VAL A 28 -9.73 -11.05 -2.21
C VAL A 28 -8.46 -11.11 -1.36
N VAL A 29 -8.58 -11.27 -0.04
CA VAL A 29 -7.44 -11.43 0.86
C VAL A 29 -6.72 -12.76 0.60
N GLU A 30 -7.45 -13.84 0.38
CA GLU A 30 -6.93 -15.16 0.01
C GLU A 30 -6.29 -15.19 -1.39
N ALA A 31 -6.77 -14.40 -2.34
CA ALA A 31 -6.08 -14.26 -3.62
C ALA A 31 -4.76 -13.49 -3.45
N GLY A 32 -4.75 -12.44 -2.62
CA GLY A 32 -3.57 -11.62 -2.32
C GLY A 32 -3.16 -10.67 -3.44
N GLN A 33 -3.52 -10.96 -4.69
CA GLN A 33 -3.34 -10.09 -5.85
C GLN A 33 -4.61 -10.09 -6.71
N VAL A 34 -5.27 -8.94 -6.81
CA VAL A 34 -6.57 -8.82 -7.49
C VAL A 34 -6.72 -7.44 -8.13
N MET A 35 -7.40 -7.39 -9.27
CA MET A 35 -7.87 -6.12 -9.84
C MET A 35 -9.22 -5.71 -9.22
N LEU A 36 -9.21 -4.61 -8.47
CA LEU A 36 -10.42 -4.00 -7.90
C LEU A 36 -11.05 -3.02 -8.90
N ASN A 37 -12.39 -2.98 -8.92
CA ASN A 37 -13.16 -2.06 -9.74
C ASN A 37 -13.55 -0.83 -8.91
N CYS A 38 -12.77 0.23 -9.02
CA CYS A 38 -13.07 1.49 -8.37
C CYS A 38 -13.90 2.36 -9.35
N ARG A 39 -14.87 3.16 -8.88
CA ARG A 39 -15.91 3.83 -9.70
C ARG A 39 -15.55 4.16 -11.16
N SER A 40 -14.44 4.87 -11.39
CA SER A 40 -13.96 5.27 -12.72
C SER A 40 -12.57 4.72 -13.09
N SER A 41 -12.01 3.80 -12.32
CA SER A 41 -10.66 3.27 -12.53
C SER A 41 -10.49 1.88 -11.95
N ARG A 42 -9.58 1.08 -12.51
CA ARG A 42 -9.20 -0.19 -11.89
C ARG A 42 -7.98 -0.01 -11.00
N PHE A 43 -7.91 -0.76 -9.90
CA PHE A 43 -6.79 -0.73 -8.97
C PHE A 43 -6.19 -2.12 -8.80
N ALA A 44 -4.92 -2.29 -9.16
CA ALA A 44 -4.18 -3.52 -8.93
C ALA A 44 -3.81 -3.61 -7.44
N LEU A 45 -4.58 -4.36 -6.67
CA LEU A 45 -4.26 -4.64 -5.28
C LEU A 45 -3.17 -5.70 -5.22
N TYR A 46 -2.09 -5.40 -4.52
CA TYR A 46 -1.10 -6.35 -4.06
C TYR A 46 -1.04 -6.29 -2.53
N LEU A 47 -1.31 -7.41 -1.87
CA LEU A 47 -1.16 -7.57 -0.43
C LEU A 47 0.18 -8.23 -0.12
N PRO A 48 1.14 -7.50 0.50
CA PRO A 48 2.36 -8.13 1.00
C PRO A 48 2.03 -9.24 1.99
N GLN A 49 2.85 -10.30 1.99
CA GLN A 49 2.60 -11.51 2.76
C GLN A 49 2.29 -11.24 4.24
N THR A 50 3.03 -10.31 4.86
CA THR A 50 2.83 -9.94 6.27
C THR A 50 1.47 -9.32 6.54
N LEU A 51 1.02 -8.38 5.72
CA LEU A 51 -0.33 -7.78 5.83
C LEU A 51 -1.40 -8.82 5.53
N ARG A 52 -1.19 -9.68 4.53
CA ARG A 52 -2.13 -10.74 4.16
C ARG A 52 -2.37 -11.70 5.33
N CYS A 53 -1.31 -12.15 6.00
CA CYS A 53 -1.43 -13.03 7.16
C CYS A 53 -2.25 -12.41 8.30
N GLU A 54 -2.00 -11.13 8.62
CA GLU A 54 -2.77 -10.43 9.67
C GLU A 54 -4.25 -10.24 9.29
N LEU A 55 -4.54 -9.99 8.01
CA LEU A 55 -5.92 -9.90 7.52
C LEU A 55 -6.64 -11.25 7.62
N LEU A 56 -5.96 -12.36 7.28
CA LEU A 56 -6.53 -13.71 7.41
C LEU A 56 -6.79 -14.07 8.87
N ASP A 57 -5.87 -13.77 9.78
CA ASP A 57 -6.06 -13.96 11.22
C ASP A 57 -7.25 -13.15 11.75
N TYR A 58 -7.38 -11.90 11.31
CA TYR A 58 -8.53 -11.06 11.62
C TYR A 58 -9.84 -11.64 11.08
N ILE A 59 -9.87 -12.11 9.83
CA ILE A 59 -11.04 -12.73 9.21
C ILE A 59 -11.48 -13.95 10.02
N GLN A 60 -10.54 -14.83 10.38
CA GLN A 60 -10.79 -16.04 11.16
C GLN A 60 -11.32 -15.70 12.56
N THR A 61 -10.64 -14.79 13.27
CA THR A 61 -11.00 -14.36 14.63
C THR A 61 -12.38 -13.72 14.70
N ASN A 62 -12.79 -13.01 13.64
CA ASN A 62 -14.10 -12.35 13.58
C ASN A 62 -15.15 -13.19 12.84
N HIS A 63 -14.85 -14.43 12.46
CA HIS A 63 -15.74 -15.35 11.75
C HIS A 63 -16.38 -14.76 10.48
N ILE A 64 -15.61 -13.95 9.73
CA ILE A 64 -16.09 -13.29 8.52
C ILE A 64 -16.09 -14.31 7.37
N LYS A 65 -17.29 -14.74 6.95
CA LYS A 65 -17.44 -15.75 5.90
C LYS A 65 -17.56 -15.16 4.50
N ASP A 66 -18.16 -13.99 4.38
CA ASP A 66 -18.41 -13.32 3.11
C ASP A 66 -18.57 -11.80 3.31
N GLY A 67 -18.52 -11.06 2.20
CA GLY A 67 -18.69 -9.62 2.18
C GLY A 67 -17.45 -8.84 2.63
N PRO A 68 -17.58 -7.54 2.91
CA PRO A 68 -16.46 -6.69 3.28
C PRO A 68 -15.83 -7.12 4.61
N VAL A 69 -14.51 -7.25 4.64
CA VAL A 69 -13.73 -7.53 5.86
C VAL A 69 -13.89 -6.42 6.90
N PHE A 70 -14.02 -5.18 6.43
CA PHE A 70 -14.13 -4.01 7.30
C PHE A 70 -15.56 -3.50 7.34
N VAL A 71 -16.27 -3.89 8.38
CA VAL A 71 -17.64 -3.43 8.70
C VAL A 71 -17.70 -2.75 10.07
N THR A 72 -18.72 -1.94 10.27
CA THR A 72 -19.10 -1.40 11.58
C THR A 72 -19.66 -2.49 12.49
N ARG A 73 -19.88 -2.19 13.77
CA ARG A 73 -20.54 -3.12 14.70
C ARG A 73 -21.91 -3.61 14.22
N GLY A 74 -22.61 -2.82 13.41
CA GLY A 74 -23.90 -3.18 12.82
C GLY A 74 -23.81 -3.91 11.49
N GLY A 75 -22.61 -4.31 11.03
CA GLY A 75 -22.42 -5.01 9.75
C GLY A 75 -22.41 -4.11 8.51
N HIS A 76 -22.62 -2.80 8.66
CA HIS A 76 -22.56 -1.86 7.54
C HIS A 76 -21.12 -1.50 7.16
N PRO A 77 -20.84 -1.14 5.89
CA PRO A 77 -19.55 -0.61 5.48
C PRO A 77 -19.04 0.53 6.38
N VAL A 78 -17.72 0.62 6.53
CA VAL A 78 -17.10 1.66 7.37
C VAL A 78 -17.47 3.06 6.88
N ASN A 79 -18.11 3.83 7.74
CA ASN A 79 -18.45 5.22 7.47
C ASN A 79 -17.17 6.09 7.38
N ARG A 80 -17.02 6.79 6.25
CA ARG A 80 -15.86 7.66 5.96
C ARG A 80 -15.60 8.71 7.03
N SER A 81 -16.63 9.43 7.48
CA SER A 81 -16.49 10.51 8.46
C SER A 81 -16.02 9.96 9.81
N ASN A 82 -16.57 8.82 10.24
CA ASN A 82 -16.13 8.15 11.47
C ASN A 82 -14.70 7.61 11.37
N LEU A 83 -14.31 7.08 10.20
CA LEU A 83 -12.93 6.65 9.96
C LEU A 83 -11.95 7.83 10.02
N CYS A 84 -12.25 8.95 9.35
CA CYS A 84 -11.43 10.15 9.42
C CYS A 84 -11.27 10.62 10.86
N ARG A 85 -12.37 10.74 11.63
CA ARG A 85 -12.29 11.14 13.05
C ARG A 85 -11.37 10.22 13.86
N LYS A 86 -11.50 8.90 13.69
CA LYS A 86 -10.64 7.92 14.37
C LYS A 86 -9.16 8.05 13.98
N LEU A 87 -8.87 8.37 12.72
CA LEU A 87 -7.50 8.60 12.24
C LEU A 87 -6.93 9.90 12.77
N GLN A 88 -7.75 10.96 12.86
CA GLN A 88 -7.36 12.24 13.45
C GLN A 88 -7.05 12.10 14.93
N GLU A 89 -7.90 11.37 15.68
CA GLU A 89 -7.65 11.02 17.08
C GLU A 89 -6.32 10.25 17.23
N LEU A 90 -6.08 9.27 16.37
CA LEU A 90 -4.81 8.53 16.36
C LEU A 90 -3.61 9.43 16.06
N CYS A 91 -3.73 10.37 15.12
CA CYS A 91 -2.68 11.35 14.83
C CYS A 91 -2.40 12.24 16.04
N ARG A 92 -3.45 12.75 16.70
CA ARG A 92 -3.32 13.57 17.92
C ARG A 92 -2.59 12.81 19.02
N GLU A 93 -2.98 11.57 19.28
CA GLU A 93 -2.32 10.69 20.27
C GLU A 93 -0.84 10.45 19.93
N ALA A 94 -0.50 10.41 18.64
CA ALA A 94 0.87 10.23 18.15
C ALA A 94 1.68 11.54 18.02
N GLY A 95 1.11 12.70 18.37
CA GLY A 95 1.76 14.02 18.17
C GLY A 95 1.90 14.43 16.71
N ILE A 96 1.11 13.83 15.81
CA ILE A 96 1.06 14.14 14.38
C ILE A 96 -0.09 15.13 14.14
N PRO A 97 0.09 16.16 13.30
CA PRO A 97 -0.99 17.08 12.95
C PRO A 97 -2.24 16.35 12.43
N GLU A 98 -3.41 16.68 12.96
CA GLU A 98 -4.65 15.97 12.70
C GLU A 98 -5.06 16.00 11.23
N GLU A 99 -4.70 17.03 10.48
CA GLU A 99 -4.96 17.12 9.03
C GLU A 99 -4.27 16.01 8.22
N LYS A 100 -3.28 15.32 8.80
CA LYS A 100 -2.64 14.12 8.22
C LYS A 100 -3.44 12.84 8.50
N GLY A 101 -4.43 12.89 9.39
CA GLY A 101 -5.29 11.77 9.78
C GLY A 101 -6.40 11.48 8.78
N SER A 102 -6.05 11.02 7.57
CA SER A 102 -7.06 10.61 6.58
C SER A 102 -6.60 9.45 5.70
N PRO A 103 -7.54 8.66 5.13
CA PRO A 103 -7.17 7.61 4.16
C PRO A 103 -6.45 8.16 2.94
N ARG A 104 -6.76 9.41 2.55
CA ARG A 104 -6.07 10.10 1.44
C ARG A 104 -4.61 10.38 1.78
N CYS A 105 -4.32 10.83 3.00
CA CYS A 105 -2.95 11.09 3.44
C CYS A 105 -2.13 9.80 3.50
N LEU A 106 -2.68 8.71 4.04
CA LEU A 106 -2.02 7.40 4.07
C LEU A 106 -1.75 6.85 2.65
N ARG A 107 -2.71 7.02 1.74
CA ARG A 107 -2.52 6.66 0.34
C ARG A 107 -1.43 7.49 -0.34
N ASN A 108 -1.41 8.80 -0.09
CA ASN A 108 -0.38 9.68 -0.62
C ASN A 108 0.99 9.28 -0.09
N LEU A 109 1.11 8.96 1.21
CA LEU A 109 2.34 8.43 1.80
C LEU A 109 2.78 7.15 1.08
N CYS A 110 1.88 6.17 0.91
CA CYS A 110 2.18 4.94 0.17
C CYS A 110 2.72 5.22 -1.23
N ARG A 111 2.04 6.12 -1.96
CA ARG A 111 2.42 6.49 -3.33
C ARG A 111 3.79 7.14 -3.35
N THR A 112 4.01 8.18 -2.55
CA THR A 112 5.29 8.89 -2.51
C THR A 112 6.44 7.94 -2.18
N THR A 113 6.28 7.06 -1.19
CA THR A 113 7.31 6.06 -0.86
C THR A 113 7.61 5.14 -2.04
N LYS A 114 6.59 4.61 -2.73
CA LYS A 114 6.78 3.74 -3.90
C LYS A 114 7.44 4.48 -5.05
N ASP A 115 6.96 5.69 -5.37
CA ASP A 115 7.50 6.53 -6.43
C ASP A 115 9.00 6.81 -6.20
N THR A 116 9.39 7.14 -4.96
CA THR A 116 10.82 7.32 -4.59
C THR A 116 11.63 6.04 -4.74
N LEU A 117 11.10 4.89 -4.30
CA LEU A 117 11.81 3.60 -4.44
C LEU A 117 12.04 3.23 -5.90
N TYR A 118 11.03 3.41 -6.76
CA TYR A 118 11.17 3.14 -8.19
C TYR A 118 12.17 4.08 -8.86
N ALA A 119 12.11 5.38 -8.56
CA ALA A 119 13.07 6.35 -9.09
C ALA A 119 14.53 6.00 -8.68
N ASN A 120 14.74 5.62 -7.42
CA ASN A 120 16.05 5.19 -6.94
C ASN A 120 16.54 3.93 -7.67
N MET A 121 15.67 2.93 -7.85
CA MET A 121 16.00 1.70 -8.56
C MET A 121 16.36 1.97 -10.03
N GLU A 122 15.63 2.84 -10.70
CA GLU A 122 15.93 3.25 -12.07
C GLU A 122 17.30 3.93 -12.17
N GLN A 123 17.64 4.81 -11.21
CA GLN A 123 18.95 5.44 -11.15
C GLN A 123 20.06 4.40 -10.93
N GLN A 124 19.88 3.43 -10.04
CA GLN A 124 20.87 2.37 -9.81
C GLN A 124 21.08 1.50 -11.06
N LEU A 125 20.01 1.17 -11.79
CA LEU A 125 20.10 0.41 -13.04
C LEU A 125 20.93 1.17 -14.09
N ARG A 126 20.70 2.48 -14.22
CA ARG A 126 21.45 3.34 -15.15
C ARG A 126 22.95 3.38 -14.79
N GLN A 127 23.26 3.58 -13.51
CA GLN A 127 24.66 3.59 -13.02
C GLN A 127 25.36 2.25 -13.30
N MET A 128 24.69 1.13 -13.03
CA MET A 128 25.24 -0.21 -13.32
C MET A 128 25.54 -0.39 -14.81
N TYR A 129 24.66 0.08 -15.69
CA TYR A 129 24.85 -0.02 -17.13
C TYR A 129 26.01 0.86 -17.62
N GLU A 130 26.15 2.08 -17.10
CA GLU A 130 27.28 2.97 -17.42
C GLU A 130 28.62 2.33 -17.00
N LEU A 131 28.69 1.73 -15.81
CA LEU A 131 29.87 1.02 -15.34
C LEU A 131 30.23 -0.17 -16.24
N LEU A 132 29.23 -0.94 -16.68
CA LEU A 132 29.45 -2.05 -17.61
C LEU A 132 30.06 -1.54 -18.93
N LEU A 133 29.52 -0.46 -19.50
CA LEU A 133 30.05 0.12 -20.74
C LEU A 133 31.48 0.66 -20.58
N GLN A 134 31.80 1.26 -19.44
CA GLN A 134 33.17 1.71 -19.14
C GLN A 134 34.16 0.54 -19.08
N ALA A 135 33.79 -0.55 -18.41
CA ALA A 135 34.62 -1.75 -18.34
C ALA A 135 34.86 -2.38 -19.72
N GLU A 136 33.84 -2.40 -20.59
CA GLU A 136 34.01 -2.84 -21.98
C GLU A 136 34.99 -1.94 -22.74
N GLN A 137 34.89 -0.62 -22.60
CA GLN A 137 35.79 0.33 -23.27
C GLN A 137 37.25 0.20 -22.81
N GLU A 138 37.48 -0.03 -21.52
CA GLU A 138 38.81 -0.25 -20.93
C GLU A 138 39.40 -1.59 -21.38
N SER A 139 38.60 -2.65 -21.44
CA SER A 139 39.04 -3.99 -21.84
C SER A 139 39.31 -4.12 -23.35
N ALA A 140 38.61 -3.34 -24.19
CA ALA A 140 38.84 -3.28 -25.62
C ALA A 140 40.17 -2.60 -26.00
N GLY A 141 40.93 -2.07 -25.03
CA GLY A 141 42.30 -1.59 -25.25
C GLY A 141 42.43 -0.32 -26.08
N TRP A 142 41.38 0.50 -26.19
CA TRP A 142 41.46 1.83 -26.80
C TRP A 142 42.10 2.83 -25.82
N SER A 143 43.24 2.47 -25.25
CA SER A 143 44.19 3.48 -24.81
C SER A 143 44.76 4.06 -26.10
N GLY A 144 44.40 5.29 -26.44
CA GLY A 144 45.02 5.96 -27.58
C GLY A 144 46.53 5.96 -27.40
N GLU A 145 47.21 5.04 -28.08
CA GLU A 145 48.64 5.10 -28.29
C GLU A 145 48.88 6.39 -29.08
N ASN A 146 49.51 7.34 -28.41
CA ASN A 146 50.06 8.58 -28.95
C ASN A 146 51.54 8.63 -28.57
#